data_AF-A0A5C6B300-F1
#
_entry.id   AF-A0A5C6B300-F1
#
_cell.length_a   1.000
_cell.length_b   1.000
_cell.length_c   1.000
_cell.angle_alpha   90.00
_cell.angle_beta   90.00
_cell.angle_gamma   90.00
#
_symmetry.space_group_name_H-M   'P 1'
#
loop_
_entity.id
_entity.type
_entity.pdbx_description
1 polymer ?
#
loop_
_entity_poly.entity_id
_entity_poly.type
_entity_poly.pdbx_seq_one_letter_code
_entity_poly.pdbx_strand_id
1 'polypeptide(L)'
;MGTMKKKRRKKANNEWAEFQSQHELSDEVIQLARQTGYPLKRFQGLLVSDGPDHAATKSQRIRTLHQQWTEKLAKRKADIDAGLVEPRQKAKKTKYDPQWAKAKQVCRLNMDDIRKAKELGLGPQALIRNVPSPSQQWKAPSKSGFSKCTRNAFWHATSRKREPTRTE
;
A
#
# COMPACT_ATOMS: atom_id res chain seq x y z
N MET A 1 6.77 4.00 16.33
CA MET A 1 6.11 3.02 15.42
C MET A 1 6.05 1.57 15.95
N GLY A 2 6.89 1.14 16.90
CA GLY A 2 6.92 -0.26 17.38
C GLY A 2 5.77 -0.66 18.34
N THR A 3 5.19 0.28 19.09
CA THR A 3 4.17 0.00 20.10
C THR A 3 2.83 -0.45 19.51
N MET A 4 2.37 0.18 18.42
CA MET A 4 1.13 -0.21 17.74
C MET A 4 1.17 -1.62 17.14
N LYS A 5 2.32 -2.03 16.59
CA LYS A 5 2.49 -3.39 16.05
C LYS A 5 2.38 -4.45 17.14
N LYS A 6 3.00 -4.21 18.30
CA LYS A 6 2.91 -5.08 19.49
C LYS A 6 1.46 -5.23 19.97
N LYS A 7 0.72 -4.11 20.09
CA LYS A 7 -0.70 -4.12 20.48
C LYS A 7 -1.56 -4.94 19.52
N ARG A 8 -1.38 -4.76 18.20
CA ARG A 8 -2.12 -5.52 17.17
C ARG A 8 -1.84 -7.02 17.24
N ARG A 9 -0.57 -7.42 17.44
CA ARG A 9 -0.20 -8.83 17.59
C ARG A 9 -0.81 -9.44 18.86
N LYS A 10 -0.77 -8.72 19.98
CA LYS A 10 -1.42 -9.15 21.24
C LYS A 10 -2.92 -9.36 21.04
N LYS A 11 -3.60 -8.41 20.40
CA LYS A 11 -5.03 -8.54 20.09
C LYS A 11 -5.32 -9.79 19.25
N ALA A 12 -4.59 -9.98 18.15
CA ALA A 12 -4.77 -11.16 17.31
C ALA A 12 -4.52 -12.48 18.08
N ASN A 13 -3.49 -12.54 18.92
CA ASN A 13 -3.23 -13.71 19.75
C ASN A 13 -4.37 -13.99 20.72
N ASN A 14 -4.93 -12.95 21.35
CA ASN A 14 -6.08 -13.09 22.26
C ASN A 14 -7.32 -13.58 21.51
N GLU A 15 -7.63 -13.03 20.33
CA GLU A 15 -8.75 -13.46 19.50
C GLU A 15 -8.62 -14.96 19.13
N TRP A 16 -7.41 -15.41 18.81
CA TRP A 16 -7.16 -16.83 18.54
C TRP A 16 -7.31 -17.72 19.79
N ALA A 17 -6.92 -17.23 20.97
CA ALA A 17 -7.07 -17.96 22.23
C ALA A 17 -8.55 -18.08 22.64
N GLU A 18 -9.32 -17.01 22.47
CA GLU A 18 -10.76 -16.99 22.70
C GLU A 18 -11.47 -17.98 21.77
N PHE A 19 -11.10 -17.98 20.48
CA PHE A 19 -11.61 -18.93 19.50
C PHE A 19 -11.25 -20.39 19.83
N GLN A 20 -10.02 -20.63 20.32
CA GLN A 20 -9.58 -21.94 20.77
C GLN A 20 -10.45 -22.44 21.94
N SER A 21 -10.70 -21.56 22.93
CA SER A 21 -11.55 -21.87 24.07
C SER A 21 -13.01 -22.11 23.68
N GLN A 22 -13.56 -21.32 22.74
CA GLN A 22 -14.96 -21.41 22.31
C GLN A 22 -15.29 -22.70 21.55
N HIS A 23 -14.28 -23.36 20.96
CA HIS A 23 -14.46 -24.54 20.12
C HIS A 23 -13.68 -25.75 20.59
N GLU A 24 -13.08 -25.68 21.78
CA GLU A 24 -12.32 -26.76 22.41
C GLU A 24 -11.27 -27.38 21.46
N LEU A 25 -10.61 -26.52 20.69
CA LEU A 25 -9.64 -26.96 19.67
C LEU A 25 -8.29 -27.25 20.32
N SER A 26 -7.65 -28.35 19.89
CA SER A 26 -6.27 -28.63 20.29
C SER A 26 -5.30 -27.58 19.74
N ASP A 27 -4.18 -27.36 20.45
CA ASP A 27 -3.17 -26.38 20.02
C ASP A 27 -2.61 -26.71 18.63
N GLU A 28 -2.43 -28.00 18.33
CA GLU A 28 -1.99 -28.47 17.01
C GLU A 28 -2.89 -27.97 15.87
N VAL A 29 -4.21 -28.05 16.07
CA VAL A 29 -5.19 -27.62 15.06
C VAL A 29 -5.13 -26.10 14.85
N ILE A 30 -4.94 -25.32 15.92
CA ILE A 30 -4.76 -23.88 15.83
C ILE A 30 -3.44 -23.52 15.13
N GLN A 31 -2.37 -24.27 15.38
CA GLN A 31 -1.09 -24.10 14.69
C GLN A 31 -1.24 -24.35 13.18
N LEU A 32 -1.92 -25.42 12.77
CA LEU A 32 -2.23 -25.70 11.36
C LEU A 32 -3.02 -24.56 10.70
N ALA A 33 -4.01 -24.00 11.41
CA ALA A 33 -4.77 -22.85 10.93
C ALA A 33 -3.88 -21.63 10.72
N ARG A 34 -2.97 -21.34 11.67
CA ARG A 34 -2.02 -20.21 11.57
C ARG A 34 -1.04 -20.36 10.41
N GLN A 35 -0.61 -21.58 10.08
CA GLN A 35 0.30 -21.83 8.97
C GLN A 35 -0.28 -21.43 7.61
N THR A 36 -1.61 -21.51 7.43
CA THR A 36 -2.26 -21.06 6.19
C THR A 36 -2.15 -19.55 5.95
N GLY A 37 -1.90 -18.76 7.00
CA GLY A 37 -1.80 -17.30 6.94
C GLY A 37 -3.14 -16.56 6.83
N TYR A 38 -4.29 -17.24 6.92
CA TYR A 38 -5.59 -16.57 6.88
C TYR A 38 -5.91 -15.87 8.21
N PRO A 39 -6.59 -14.70 8.16
CA PRO A 39 -7.06 -14.04 9.37
C PRO A 39 -8.19 -14.84 10.02
N LEU A 40 -8.32 -14.77 11.34
CA LEU A 40 -9.31 -15.53 12.11
C LEU A 40 -10.75 -15.35 11.58
N LYS A 41 -11.14 -14.12 11.22
CA LYS A 41 -12.46 -13.83 10.64
C LYS A 41 -12.75 -14.63 9.37
N ARG A 42 -11.72 -14.90 8.55
CA ARG A 42 -11.88 -15.70 7.33
C ARG A 42 -12.12 -17.17 7.70
N PHE A 43 -11.41 -17.68 8.71
CA PHE A 43 -11.63 -19.03 9.23
C PHE A 43 -13.02 -19.20 9.83
N GLN A 44 -13.47 -18.26 10.66
CA GLN A 44 -14.82 -18.28 11.22
C GLN A 44 -15.88 -18.38 10.11
N GLY A 45 -15.77 -17.56 9.05
CA GLY A 45 -16.68 -17.66 7.91
C GLY A 45 -16.63 -18.99 7.17
N LEU A 46 -15.46 -19.62 7.04
CA LEU A 46 -15.30 -20.93 6.39
C LEU A 46 -15.80 -22.11 7.24
N LEU A 47 -15.98 -21.90 8.55
CA LEU A 47 -16.42 -22.91 9.51
C LEU A 47 -17.92 -22.80 9.85
N VAL A 48 -18.60 -21.74 9.42
CA VAL A 48 -20.04 -21.49 9.69
C VAL A 48 -20.95 -22.05 8.59
N SER A 49 -20.40 -22.51 7.46
CA SER A 49 -21.17 -22.74 6.23
C SER A 49 -21.78 -24.13 6.03
N ASP A 50 -21.86 -25.00 7.03
CA ASP A 50 -22.41 -26.35 6.81
C ASP A 50 -23.60 -26.63 7.74
N GLY A 51 -24.69 -27.10 7.14
CA GLY A 51 -25.94 -27.49 7.79
C GLY A 51 -25.81 -28.70 8.73
N PRO A 52 -26.94 -29.24 9.22
CA PRO A 52 -26.98 -30.11 10.40
C PRO A 52 -26.28 -31.47 10.27
N ASP A 53 -25.89 -31.91 9.07
CA ASP A 53 -25.57 -33.32 8.81
C ASP A 53 -24.07 -33.64 8.64
N HIS A 54 -23.15 -32.89 9.25
CA HIS A 54 -21.76 -33.33 9.34
C HIS A 54 -21.22 -33.14 10.76
N ALA A 55 -21.27 -34.20 11.55
CA ALA A 55 -20.52 -34.40 12.79
C ALA A 55 -18.98 -34.45 12.58
N ALA A 56 -18.47 -33.88 11.49
CA ALA A 56 -17.05 -33.63 11.30
C ALA A 56 -16.69 -32.43 12.17
N THR A 57 -16.09 -32.70 13.33
CA THR A 57 -15.62 -31.70 14.29
C THR A 57 -14.89 -30.56 13.55
N LYS A 58 -15.10 -29.30 13.95
CA LYS A 58 -14.45 -28.10 13.36
C LYS A 58 -12.93 -28.28 13.16
N SER A 59 -12.29 -29.09 14.01
CA SER A 59 -10.90 -29.51 13.88
C SER A 59 -10.57 -30.30 12.61
N GLN A 60 -11.41 -31.25 12.20
CA GLN A 60 -11.25 -32.00 10.95
C GLN A 60 -11.33 -31.07 9.75
N ARG A 61 -12.25 -30.11 9.76
CA ARG A 61 -12.37 -29.10 8.71
C ARG A 61 -11.12 -28.25 8.57
N ILE A 62 -10.52 -27.83 9.68
CA ILE A 62 -9.25 -27.10 9.69
C ILE A 62 -8.13 -27.94 9.06
N ARG A 63 -8.05 -29.24 9.37
CA ARG A 63 -7.07 -30.16 8.77
C ARG A 63 -7.26 -30.29 7.26
N THR A 64 -8.49 -30.48 6.80
CA THR A 64 -8.81 -30.55 5.37
C THR A 64 -8.46 -29.25 4.64
N LEU A 65 -8.81 -28.10 5.22
CA LEU A 65 -8.45 -26.79 4.67
C LEU A 65 -6.93 -26.62 4.58
N HIS A 66 -6.19 -27.10 5.57
CA HIS A 66 -4.74 -27.08 5.57
C HIS A 66 -4.17 -27.97 4.46
N GLN A 67 -4.66 -29.21 4.29
CA GLN A 67 -4.24 -30.11 3.22
C GLN A 67 -4.48 -29.52 1.82
N GLN A 68 -5.68 -29.01 1.57
CA GLN A 68 -6.00 -28.34 0.30
C GLN A 68 -5.09 -27.14 0.04
N TRP A 69 -4.73 -26.40 1.10
CA TRP A 69 -3.80 -25.29 0.99
C TRP A 69 -2.37 -25.76 0.68
N THR A 70 -1.88 -26.84 1.31
CA THR A 70 -0.55 -27.41 1.03
C THR A 70 -0.47 -27.94 -0.40
N GLU A 71 -1.50 -28.62 -0.89
CA GLU A 71 -1.58 -29.11 -2.27
C GLU A 71 -1.56 -27.94 -3.26
N LYS A 72 -2.32 -26.88 -2.99
CA LYS A 72 -2.30 -25.67 -3.83
C LYS A 72 -0.93 -25.01 -3.86
N LEU A 73 -0.23 -24.96 -2.73
CA LEU A 73 1.14 -24.44 -2.68
C LEU A 73 2.12 -25.33 -3.45
N ALA A 74 2.03 -26.65 -3.28
CA ALA A 74 2.87 -27.62 -3.99
C ALA A 74 2.65 -27.54 -5.49
N LYS A 75 1.39 -27.48 -5.94
CA LYS A 75 1.04 -27.28 -7.36
C LYS A 75 1.63 -25.98 -7.89
N ARG A 76 1.39 -24.86 -7.19
CA ARG A 76 1.93 -23.57 -7.63
C ARG A 76 3.46 -23.58 -7.69
N LYS A 77 4.12 -24.25 -6.74
CA LYS A 77 5.58 -24.40 -6.75
C LYS A 77 6.02 -25.22 -7.95
N ALA A 78 5.38 -26.35 -8.23
CA ALA A 78 5.65 -27.16 -9.41
C ALA A 78 5.42 -26.38 -10.72
N ASP A 79 4.36 -25.57 -10.79
CA ASP A 79 4.08 -24.72 -11.95
C ASP A 79 5.16 -23.63 -12.15
N ILE A 80 5.72 -23.09 -11.05
CA ILE A 80 6.84 -22.13 -11.10
C ILE A 80 8.13 -22.85 -11.54
N ASP A 81 8.42 -24.02 -10.95
CA ASP A 81 9.61 -24.81 -11.27
C ASP A 81 9.57 -25.32 -12.75
N ALA A 82 8.37 -25.60 -13.26
CA ALA A 82 8.12 -25.96 -14.67
C ALA A 82 8.06 -24.74 -15.62
N GLY A 83 8.15 -23.52 -15.10
CA GLY A 83 8.09 -22.28 -15.90
C GLY A 83 6.70 -21.97 -16.49
N LEU A 84 5.63 -22.66 -16.06
CA LEU A 84 4.26 -22.38 -16.50
C LEU A 84 3.68 -21.10 -15.88
N VAL A 85 4.18 -20.72 -14.69
CA VAL A 85 3.68 -19.57 -13.93
C VAL A 85 4.84 -18.75 -13.37
N GLU A 86 4.86 -17.46 -13.70
CA GLU A 86 5.83 -16.52 -13.11
C GLU A 86 5.61 -16.34 -11.60
N PRO A 87 6.69 -16.22 -10.80
CA PRO A 87 6.60 -15.95 -9.38
C PRO A 87 5.92 -14.59 -9.15
N ARG A 88 5.05 -14.54 -8.14
CA ARG A 88 4.30 -13.32 -7.83
C ARG A 88 5.27 -12.22 -7.38
N GLN A 89 5.45 -11.20 -8.21
CA GLN A 89 6.32 -10.07 -7.85
C GLN A 89 5.68 -9.26 -6.72
N LYS A 90 6.46 -8.96 -5.67
CA LYS A 90 6.00 -8.11 -4.57
C LYS A 90 5.76 -6.71 -5.12
N ALA A 91 4.55 -6.19 -4.95
CA ALA A 91 4.24 -4.80 -5.30
C ALA A 91 5.24 -3.86 -4.60
N LYS A 92 5.97 -3.09 -5.40
CA LYS A 92 6.92 -2.10 -4.89
C LYS A 92 6.12 -1.07 -4.09
N LYS A 93 6.40 -0.96 -2.78
CA LYS A 93 5.81 0.09 -1.95
C LYS A 93 6.40 1.42 -2.41
N THR A 94 5.59 2.29 -3.00
CA THR A 94 6.00 3.66 -3.30
C THR A 94 6.36 4.35 -2.00
N LYS A 95 7.64 4.72 -1.83
CA LYS A 95 8.10 5.45 -0.64
C LYS A 95 7.36 6.79 -0.61
N TYR A 96 6.63 7.06 0.47
CA TYR A 96 5.99 8.35 0.69
C TYR A 96 7.09 9.39 0.85
N ASP A 97 7.10 10.39 -0.04
CA ASP A 97 8.00 11.53 0.07
C ASP A 97 7.23 12.71 0.68
N PRO A 98 7.59 13.13 1.92
CA PRO A 98 6.88 14.21 2.60
C PRO A 98 6.97 15.55 1.86
N GLN A 99 8.04 15.78 1.09
CA GLN A 99 8.21 17.03 0.34
C GLN A 99 7.25 17.10 -0.85
N TRP A 100 7.08 15.99 -1.56
CA TRP A 100 6.09 15.90 -2.63
C TRP A 100 4.65 15.98 -2.13
N ALA A 101 4.38 15.44 -0.94
CA ALA A 101 3.06 15.60 -0.32
C ALA A 101 2.78 17.06 0.05
N LYS A 102 3.74 17.78 0.63
CA LYS A 102 3.62 19.22 0.91
C LYS A 102 3.44 20.02 -0.38
N ALA A 103 4.23 19.73 -1.41
CA ALA A 103 4.10 20.38 -2.71
C ALA A 103 2.72 20.13 -3.33
N LYS A 104 2.19 18.91 -3.25
CA LYS A 104 0.83 18.58 -3.72
C LYS A 104 -0.24 19.43 -3.04
N GLN A 105 -0.16 19.60 -1.72
CA GLN A 105 -1.12 20.39 -0.95
C GLN A 105 -1.02 21.88 -1.29
N VAL A 106 0.21 22.43 -1.26
CA VAL A 106 0.46 23.87 -1.48
C VAL A 106 0.17 24.28 -2.93
N CYS A 107 0.58 23.46 -3.89
CA CYS A 107 0.41 23.75 -5.32
C CYS A 107 -0.87 23.15 -5.92
N ARG A 108 -1.72 22.51 -5.11
CA ARG A 108 -2.97 21.83 -5.51
C ARG A 108 -2.78 20.90 -6.73
N LEU A 109 -1.72 20.10 -6.74
CA LEU A 109 -1.33 19.26 -7.88
C LEU A 109 -2.10 17.92 -7.89
N ASN A 110 -2.37 17.38 -9.09
CA ASN A 110 -2.81 16.00 -9.24
C ASN A 110 -1.60 15.06 -9.46
N MET A 111 -1.83 13.75 -9.42
CA MET A 111 -0.79 12.73 -9.64
C MET A 111 -0.13 12.87 -11.02
N ASP A 112 -0.90 13.23 -12.05
CA ASP A 112 -0.37 13.46 -13.40
C ASP A 112 0.58 14.65 -13.46
N ASP A 113 0.33 15.72 -12.70
CA ASP A 113 1.24 16.88 -12.67
C ASP A 113 2.50 16.57 -11.89
N ILE A 114 2.40 15.77 -10.82
CA ILE A 114 3.57 15.28 -10.09
C ILE A 114 4.44 14.41 -11.02
N ARG A 115 3.82 13.58 -11.87
CA ARG A 115 4.53 12.79 -12.87
C ARG A 115 5.23 13.68 -13.89
N LYS A 116 4.50 14.61 -14.53
CA LYS A 116 5.08 15.56 -15.49
C LYS A 116 6.18 16.42 -14.86
N ALA A 117 6.00 16.88 -13.63
CA ALA A 117 7.02 17.65 -12.92
C ALA A 117 8.30 16.84 -12.70
N LYS A 118 8.19 15.55 -12.36
CA LYS A 118 9.35 14.64 -12.26
C LYS A 118 10.02 14.39 -13.61
N GLU A 119 9.23 14.16 -14.67
CA GLU A 119 9.73 14.01 -16.04
C GLU A 119 10.48 15.27 -16.51
N LEU A 120 10.04 16.45 -16.06
CA LEU A 120 10.68 17.75 -16.32
C LEU A 120 11.81 18.11 -15.34
N GLY A 121 12.16 17.24 -14.38
CA GLY A 121 13.23 17.49 -13.41
C GLY A 121 12.92 18.57 -12.36
N LEU A 122 11.65 18.92 -12.16
CA LEU A 122 11.22 19.88 -11.14
C LEU A 122 11.15 19.21 -9.76
N GLY A 123 11.88 19.76 -8.80
CA GLY A 123 11.85 19.32 -7.40
C GLY A 123 10.66 19.89 -6.61
N PRO A 124 10.23 19.23 -5.52
CA PRO A 124 9.09 19.66 -4.71
C PRO A 124 9.31 21.04 -4.05
N GLN A 125 10.55 21.36 -3.66
CA GLN A 125 10.91 22.68 -3.11
C GLN A 125 10.76 23.80 -4.14
N ALA A 126 11.10 23.53 -5.41
CA ALA A 126 10.97 24.50 -6.49
C ALA A 126 9.48 24.80 -6.79
N LEU A 127 8.61 23.80 -6.69
CA LEU A 127 7.17 24.00 -6.84
C LEU A 127 6.61 24.89 -5.73
N ILE A 128 6.95 24.60 -4.47
CA ILE A 128 6.47 25.36 -3.30
C ILE A 128 6.93 26.83 -3.38
N ARG A 129 8.19 27.08 -3.74
CA ARG A 129 8.74 28.45 -3.83
C ARG A 129 8.07 29.31 -4.90
N ASN A 130 7.46 28.70 -5.91
CA ASN A 130 6.82 29.41 -7.03
C ASN A 130 5.34 29.74 -6.78
N VAL A 131 4.78 29.43 -5.61
CA VAL A 131 3.42 29.84 -5.24
C VAL A 131 3.42 31.31 -4.82
N PRO A 132 2.65 32.19 -5.50
CA PRO A 132 2.64 33.61 -5.20
C PRO A 132 2.02 33.88 -3.81
N SER A 133 2.62 34.82 -3.06
CA SER A 133 2.05 35.32 -1.80
C SER A 133 0.82 36.21 -2.06
N PRO A 134 -0.04 36.46 -1.05
CA PRO A 134 -1.16 37.41 -1.18
C PRO A 134 -0.74 38.83 -1.60
N SER A 135 0.50 39.24 -1.33
CA SER A 135 1.07 40.53 -1.78
C SER A 135 1.58 40.50 -3.23
N GLN A 136 1.70 39.32 -3.84
CA GLN A 136 2.13 39.10 -5.22
C GLN A 136 0.96 38.75 -6.14
N GLN A 137 -0.25 39.26 -5.84
CA GLN A 137 -1.47 39.05 -6.63
C GLN A 137 -1.31 39.44 -8.11
N TRP A 138 -0.45 40.41 -8.44
CA TRP A 138 -0.14 40.79 -9.82
C TRP A 138 0.53 39.67 -10.63
N LYS A 139 1.09 38.64 -9.98
CA LYS A 139 1.60 37.43 -10.64
C LYS A 139 0.49 36.39 -10.91
N ALA A 140 -0.71 36.60 -10.39
CA ALA A 140 -1.85 35.71 -10.57
C ALA A 140 -2.73 36.15 -11.75
N PRO A 141 -2.98 35.30 -12.76
CA PRO A 141 -4.10 35.49 -13.66
C PRO A 141 -5.40 35.18 -12.89
N SER A 142 -6.39 36.05 -13.00
CA SER A 142 -7.61 36.09 -12.20
C SER A 142 -8.57 34.90 -12.36
N LYS A 143 -8.25 33.85 -13.12
CA LYS A 143 -9.09 32.65 -13.27
C LYS A 143 -8.23 31.38 -13.43
N SER A 144 -8.64 30.31 -12.74
CA SER A 144 -8.18 28.91 -12.79
C SER A 144 -6.76 28.58 -12.31
N GLY A 145 -6.64 28.36 -11.00
CA GLY A 145 -5.49 27.73 -10.36
C GLY A 145 -5.35 26.26 -10.75
N PHE A 146 -4.55 25.96 -11.77
CA PHE A 146 -3.93 24.64 -12.00
C PHE A 146 -2.80 24.72 -13.03
N SER A 147 -2.99 25.49 -14.11
CA SER A 147 -2.11 25.43 -15.28
C SER A 147 -0.85 26.29 -15.20
N LYS A 148 -0.62 27.04 -14.10
CA LYS A 148 0.48 28.01 -14.00
C LYS A 148 1.57 27.71 -12.97
N CYS A 149 1.34 26.89 -11.94
CA CYS A 149 2.43 26.44 -11.06
C CYS A 149 3.49 25.67 -11.87
N THR A 150 3.05 24.84 -12.82
CA THR A 150 3.95 24.24 -13.81
C THR A 150 4.44 25.30 -14.80
N ARG A 151 3.60 26.16 -15.41
CA ARG A 151 4.06 27.14 -16.42
C ARG A 151 5.05 28.21 -15.93
N ASN A 152 4.90 28.77 -14.72
CA ASN A 152 5.83 29.77 -14.16
C ASN A 152 7.06 29.13 -13.53
N ALA A 153 6.94 27.96 -12.89
CA ALA A 153 8.12 27.19 -12.48
C ALA A 153 8.90 26.69 -13.71
N PHE A 154 8.20 26.30 -14.77
CA PHE A 154 8.75 25.93 -16.08
C PHE A 154 9.43 27.13 -16.72
N TRP A 155 8.81 28.31 -16.75
CA TRP A 155 9.44 29.53 -17.26
C TRP A 155 10.68 29.92 -16.44
N HIS A 156 10.60 30.08 -15.12
CA HIS A 156 11.76 30.50 -14.32
C HIS A 156 12.86 29.43 -14.19
N ALA A 157 12.56 28.13 -14.23
CA ALA A 157 13.57 27.08 -14.22
C ALA A 157 14.28 26.92 -15.57
N THR A 158 13.57 27.14 -16.70
CA THR A 158 14.17 27.10 -18.04
C THR A 158 14.91 28.40 -18.39
N SER A 159 14.50 29.55 -17.87
CA SER A 159 15.21 30.83 -18.04
C SER A 159 16.54 30.86 -17.26
N ARG A 160 16.60 30.30 -16.04
CA ARG A 160 17.83 30.30 -15.22
C ARG A 160 18.95 29.42 -15.79
N LYS A 161 18.64 28.49 -16.71
CA LYS A 161 19.64 27.70 -17.46
C LYS A 161 20.08 28.34 -18.77
N ARG A 162 19.48 29.47 -19.18
CA ARG A 162 19.72 30.14 -20.47
C ARG A 162 20.30 31.55 -20.35
N GLU A 163 20.80 31.95 -19.18
CA GLU A 163 21.63 33.15 -19.08
C GLU A 163 23.08 32.74 -19.36
N PRO A 164 23.65 33.06 -20.55
CA PRO A 164 25.09 33.07 -20.68
C PRO A 164 25.60 34.15 -19.72
N THR A 165 26.55 33.78 -18.87
CA THR A 165 27.30 34.73 -18.05
C THR A 165 27.84 35.81 -18.98
N ARG A 166 27.23 37.00 -18.95
CA ARG A 166 27.76 38.19 -19.59
C ARG A 166 28.95 38.62 -18.73
N THR A 167 30.11 38.06 -19.02
CA THR A 167 31.39 38.59 -18.57
C THR A 167 31.55 39.98 -19.18
N GLU A 168 31.87 40.92 -18.30
CA GLU A 168 32.10 42.35 -18.56
C GLU A 168 33.21 42.61 -19.56
#